data_AF-A0AAV4WAL6-F1
#
_entry.id   AF-A0AAV4WAL6-F1
#
_cell.length_a   1.000
_cell.length_b   1.000
_cell.length_c   1.000
_cell.angle_alpha   90.00
_cell.angle_beta   90.00
_cell.angle_gamma   90.00
#
_symmetry.space_group_name_H-M   'P 1'
#
loop_
_entity.id
_entity.type
_entity.pdbx_description
1 polymer ?
#
loop_
_entity_poly.entity_id
_entity_poly.type
_entity_poly.pdbx_seq_one_letter_code
_entity_poly.pdbx_strand_id
1 'polypeptide(L)' 'MAYIESAVTTFLGAFVLFLICTVVYNWVRSRGYPPGPLGLPLVGYVPFLGEKPNETLRDVAKKYGNIFSFYIGHN' A
#
# COMPACT_ATOMS: atom_id res chain seq x y z
N MET A 1 19.09 -17.21 25.74
CA MET A 1 19.32 -17.47 24.30
C MET A 1 18.09 -18.07 23.63
N ALA A 2 17.61 -19.27 24.01
CA ALA A 2 16.43 -19.89 23.38
C ALA A 2 15.16 -19.02 23.38
N TYR A 3 14.89 -18.27 24.46
CA TYR A 3 13.77 -17.32 24.54
C TYR A 3 13.85 -16.22 23.48
N ILE A 4 15.04 -15.69 23.22
CA ILE A 4 15.25 -14.59 22.26
C ILE A 4 14.98 -15.11 20.84
N GLU A 5 15.50 -16.28 20.49
CA GLU A 5 15.25 -16.93 19.18
C GLU A 5 13.75 -17.17 18.93
N SER A 6 13.04 -17.69 19.94
CA SER A 6 11.59 -17.91 19.84
C SER A 6 10.80 -16.60 19.69
N ALA A 7 11.22 -15.54 20.39
CA ALA A 7 10.58 -14.23 20.29
C ALA A 7 10.79 -13.63 18.89
N VAL A 8 12.03 -13.63 18.40
CA VAL A 8 12.39 -13.11 17.06
C VAL A 8 11.61 -13.83 15.97
N THR A 9 11.54 -15.16 16.03
CA THR A 9 10.80 -15.97 15.06
C THR A 9 9.31 -15.63 15.05
N THR A 10 8.73 -15.43 16.24
CA THR A 10 7.30 -15.07 16.38
C THR A 10 7.02 -13.68 15.81
N PHE A 11 7.85 -12.69 16.12
CA PHE A 11 7.70 -11.33 15.58
C PHE A 11 7.87 -11.29 14.06
N LEU A 12 8.85 -12.02 13.51
CA LEU A 12 9.05 -12.10 12.07
C LEU A 12 7.86 -12.76 11.38
N GLY A 13 7.33 -13.85 11.96
CA GLY A 13 6.13 -14.51 11.45
C GLY A 13 4.90 -13.60 11.45
N ALA A 14 4.67 -12.87 12.55
CA ALA A 14 3.58 -11.91 12.65
C ALA A 14 3.71 -10.76 11.64
N PHE A 15 4.93 -10.26 11.42
CA PHE A 15 5.19 -9.21 10.44
C PHE A 15 4.94 -9.68 9.00
N VAL A 16 5.39 -10.88 8.64
CA VAL A 16 5.13 -11.47 7.33
C VAL A 16 3.63 -11.69 7.13
N LEU A 17 2.92 -12.22 8.14
CA LEU A 17 1.47 -12.38 8.09
C LEU A 17 0.77 -11.04 7.87
N PHE A 18 1.16 -9.99 8.60
CA PHE A 18 0.62 -8.64 8.44
C PHE A 18 0.82 -8.09 7.02
N LEU A 19 2.00 -8.30 6.41
CA LEU A 19 2.26 -7.90 5.03
C LEU A 19 1.38 -8.67 4.04
N ILE A 20 1.24 -9.99 4.22
CA ILE A 20 0.36 -10.81 3.37
C ILE A 20 -1.09 -10.33 3.48
N CYS A 21 -1.59 -10.13 4.70
CA CYS A 21 -2.95 -9.60 4.93
C CYS A 21 -3.15 -8.25 4.24
N THR A 22 -2.16 -7.37 4.30
CA THR A 22 -2.20 -6.06 3.62
C THR A 22 -2.30 -6.21 2.09
N VAL A 23 -1.48 -7.09 1.49
CA VAL A 23 -1.50 -7.33 0.05
C VAL A 23 -2.84 -7.94 -0.39
N VAL A 24 -3.34 -8.94 0.35
CA VAL A 24 -4.63 -9.58 0.05
C VAL A 24 -5.78 -8.59 0.19
N TYR A 25 -5.80 -7.79 1.26
CA TYR A 25 -6.82 -6.77 1.48
C TYR A 25 -6.84 -5.75 0.34
N ASN A 26 -5.67 -5.24 -0.06
CA ASN A 26 -5.56 -4.29 -1.17
C ASN A 26 -5.97 -4.92 -2.51
N TRP A 27 -5.65 -6.20 -2.74
CA TRP A 27 -6.07 -6.89 -3.96
C TRP A 27 -7.58 -7.08 -4.00
N VAL A 28 -8.20 -7.55 -2.90
CA VAL A 28 -9.66 -7.70 -2.83
C VAL A 28 -10.35 -6.36 -3.00
N ARG A 29 -9.85 -5.29 -2.36
CA ARG A 29 -10.40 -3.93 -2.49
C ARG A 29 -10.25 -3.37 -3.91
N SER A 30 -9.20 -3.73 -4.63
CA SER A 30 -8.95 -3.27 -6.01
C SER A 30 -9.85 -3.96 -7.05
N ARG A 31 -10.58 -5.02 -6.68
CA ARG A 31 -11.51 -5.68 -7.61
C ARG A 31 -12.64 -4.73 -8.03
N GLY A 32 -12.70 -4.42 -9.32
CA GLY A 32 -13.72 -3.55 -9.90
C GLY A 32 -13.33 -2.07 -9.99
N TYR A 33 -12.16 -1.68 -9.47
CA TYR A 33 -11.62 -0.35 -9.66
C TYR A 33 -10.66 -0.31 -10.86
N PRO A 34 -10.50 0.86 -11.51
CA PRO A 34 -9.45 1.10 -12.48
C PRO A 34 -8.06 0.85 -11.86
N PRO A 35 -7.06 0.40 -12.65
CA PRO A 35 -5.72 0.15 -12.13
C PRO A 35 -5.12 1.46 -11.58
N GLY A 36 -4.18 1.34 -10.64
CA GLY A 36 -3.48 2.51 -10.14
C GLY A 36 -2.42 2.19 -9.09
N PRO A 37 -1.74 3.21 -8.58
CA PRO A 37 -0.57 3.01 -7.74
C PRO A 37 -0.95 2.44 -6.37
N LEU A 38 -0.12 1.51 -5.89
CA LEU A 38 -0.25 0.94 -4.55
C LEU A 38 0.21 1.97 -3.51
N GLY A 39 -0.64 2.20 -2.50
CA GLY A 39 -0.34 3.04 -1.34
C GLY A 39 -0.06 2.24 -0.09
N LEU A 40 0.41 2.92 0.96
CA LEU A 40 0.59 2.32 2.28
C LEU A 40 -0.76 1.95 2.91
N PRO A 41 -0.84 0.88 3.73
CA PRO A 41 -2.10 0.40 4.30
C PRO A 41 -2.91 1.44 5.09
N LEU A 42 -2.25 2.41 5.74
CA LEU A 42 -2.92 3.42 6.59
C LEU A 42 -3.10 4.77 5.88
N VAL A 43 -2.01 5.32 5.34
CA VAL A 43 -1.99 6.67 4.72
C VAL A 43 -2.18 6.67 3.20
N GLY A 44 -2.26 5.49 2.58
CA GLY A 44 -2.38 5.38 1.14
C GLY A 44 -1.19 5.96 0.38
N TYR A 45 -1.48 6.64 -0.74
CA TYR A 45 -0.49 7.20 -1.65
C TYR A 45 -0.11 8.66 -1.30
N VAL A 46 -0.70 9.22 -0.24
CA VAL A 46 -0.46 10.61 0.21
C VAL A 46 1.02 10.98 0.37
N PRO A 47 1.87 10.19 1.06
CA PRO A 47 3.27 10.56 1.25
C PRO A 47 4.07 10.60 -0.06
N PHE A 48 3.55 10.02 -1.14
CA PHE A 48 4.19 10.02 -2.46
C PHE A 48 3.69 11.14 -3.38
N LEU A 49 2.67 11.92 -2.99
CA LEU A 49 2.17 13.04 -3.79
C LEU A 49 3.15 14.22 -3.82
N GLY A 50 3.93 14.40 -2.76
CA GLY A 50 4.90 15.49 -2.62
C GLY A 50 4.26 16.88 -2.55
N GLU A 51 5.09 17.92 -2.70
CA GLU A 51 4.65 19.33 -2.66
C GLU A 51 3.80 19.74 -3.87
N LYS A 52 3.91 19.00 -4.98
CA LYS A 52 3.19 19.27 -6.23
C LYS A 52 2.34 18.07 -6.67
N PRO A 53 1.20 17.80 -5.99
CA PRO A 53 0.35 16.66 -6.30
C PRO A 53 -0.11 16.62 -7.76
N ASN A 54 -0.34 17.77 -8.39
CA ASN A 54 -0.78 17.86 -9.79
C ASN A 54 0.25 17.27 -10.77
N GLU A 55 1.55 17.50 -10.54
CA GLU A 55 2.62 16.96 -11.37
C GLU A 55 2.71 15.43 -11.17
N THR A 56 2.70 14.99 -9.91
CA THR A 56 2.71 13.56 -9.56
C THR A 56 1.51 12.82 -10.15
N LEU A 57 0.30 13.36 -10.03
CA LEU A 57 -0.92 12.75 -10.58
C LEU A 57 -0.88 12.69 -12.10
N ARG A 58 -0.29 13.69 -12.77
CA ARG A 58 -0.09 13.65 -14.22
C ARG A 58 0.85 12.51 -14.62
N ASP A 59 1.90 12.26 -13.85
CA ASP A 59 2.83 11.16 -14.13
C ASP A 59 2.22 9.80 -13.82
N VAL A 60 1.37 9.70 -12.79
CA VAL A 60 0.55 8.51 -12.52
C VAL A 60 -0.42 8.26 -13.69
N ALA A 61 -1.07 9.30 -14.22
CA ALA A 61 -1.98 9.20 -15.36
C ALA A 61 -1.26 8.72 -16.64
N LYS A 62 -0.01 9.14 -16.87
CA LYS A 62 0.80 8.61 -17.99
C LYS A 62 1.03 7.09 -17.89
N LYS A 63 1.10 6.55 -16.68
CA LYS A 63 1.37 5.12 -16.43
C LYS A 63 0.11 4.25 -16.44
N TYR A 64 -0.96 4.73 -15.82
CA TYR A 64 -2.19 3.94 -15.60
C TYR A 64 -3.35 4.34 -16.53
N GLY A 65 -3.18 5.42 -17.31
CA GLY A 65 -4.17 5.94 -18.25
C GLY A 65 -5.03 7.06 -17.65
N ASN A 66 -6.00 7.51 -18.44
CA ASN A 66 -6.87 8.65 -18.10
C ASN A 66 -7.78 8.39 -16.89
N ILE A 67 -8.01 7.11 -16.55
CA ILE A 67 -8.84 6.71 -15.43
C ILE A 67 -8.01 5.73 -14.58
N PHE A 68 -7.69 6.14 -13.35
CA PHE A 68 -6.92 5.35 -12.39
C PHE A 68 -7.49 5.52 -10.98
N SER A 69 -7.18 4.59 -10.07
CA SER A 69 -7.62 4.65 -8.66
C SER A 69 -6.44 4.58 -7.70
N PHE A 70 -6.52 5.26 -6.56
CA PHE A 70 -5.53 5.18 -5.50
C PHE A 70 -6.16 5.52 -4.16
N TYR A 71 -5.63 4.93 -3.09
CA TYR A 71 -6.07 5.18 -1.72
C TYR A 71 -5.33 6.40 -1.16
N ILE A 72 -6.02 7.27 -0.41
CA ILE A 72 -5.44 8.51 0.18
C ILE A 72 -5.54 8.56 1.71
N GLY A 73 -5.69 7.40 2.35
CA GLY A 73 -5.96 7.35 3.79
C GLY A 73 -7.46 7.45 4.10
N HIS A 74 -7.82 7.11 5.34
CA HIS A 74 -9.12 7.39 5.94
C HIS A 74 -8.98 8.56 6.92
N ASN A 75 -10.04 9.36 7.05
CA ASN A 75 -10.15 10.42 8.05
C ASN A 75 -10.69 9.86 9.38
#